data_AF-A0A328B9E4-F1
#
_entry.id   AF-A0A328B9E4-F1
#
_cell.length_a   1.000
_cell.length_b   1.000
_cell.length_c   1.000
_cell.angle_alpha   90.00
_cell.angle_beta   90.00
_cell.angle_gamma   90.00
#
_symmetry.space_group_name_H-M   'P 1'
#
loop_
_entity.id
_entity.type
_entity.pdbx_description
1 polymer ?
#
loop_
_entity_poly.entity_id
_entity_poly.type
_entity_poly.pdbx_seq_one_letter_code
_entity_poly.pdbx_strand_id
1 'polypeptide(L)'
;MDTREHFGDQTPDVVAHERTYHAFSLLTRWAMLVLGDLILWLTLWFASPAGFLGGTLIAIVAFVVGYQILIRHEEKQPLDVWAQGR
;
A
#
# COMPACT_ATOMS: atom_id res chain seq x y z
N MET A 1 6.11 -31.02 -16.75
CA MET A 1 5.68 -29.71 -17.31
C MET A 1 6.66 -28.69 -16.80
N ASP A 2 7.65 -28.35 -17.65
CA ASP A 2 8.61 -27.27 -17.44
C ASP A 2 7.92 -25.94 -17.75
N THR A 3 7.45 -25.23 -16.74
CA THR A 3 6.86 -23.89 -16.90
C THR A 3 7.88 -22.76 -16.66
N ARG A 4 9.14 -23.09 -16.37
CA ARG A 4 10.17 -22.07 -16.07
C ARG A 4 10.85 -21.47 -17.29
N GLU A 5 10.79 -22.11 -18.45
CA GLU A 5 11.45 -21.59 -19.66
C GLU A 5 10.74 -20.39 -20.30
N HIS A 6 9.48 -20.09 -19.94
CA HIS A 6 8.73 -19.01 -20.58
C HIS A 6 9.02 -17.61 -20.02
N PHE A 7 9.63 -17.51 -18.83
CA PHE A 7 9.73 -16.25 -18.07
C PHE A 7 11.09 -15.55 -18.18
N GLY A 8 12.03 -16.10 -18.95
CA GLY A 8 13.43 -15.67 -18.92
C GLY A 8 14.11 -16.09 -17.63
N ASP A 9 15.42 -16.28 -17.69
CA ASP A 9 16.22 -16.63 -16.52
C ASP A 9 16.07 -15.53 -15.44
N GLN A 10 16.06 -15.88 -14.15
CA GLN A 10 16.04 -14.90 -13.05
C GLN A 10 17.41 -14.23 -12.96
N THR A 11 17.73 -13.43 -13.96
CA THR A 11 18.98 -12.70 -14.05
C THR A 11 19.02 -11.63 -12.95
N PRO A 12 20.23 -11.22 -12.53
CA PRO A 12 20.40 -10.17 -11.52
C PRO A 12 19.62 -8.88 -11.85
N ASP A 13 19.48 -8.55 -13.14
CA ASP A 13 18.75 -7.38 -13.62
C ASP A 13 17.24 -7.49 -13.39
N VAL A 14 16.64 -8.67 -13.61
CA VAL A 14 15.21 -8.90 -13.39
C VAL A 14 14.87 -8.78 -11.90
N VAL A 15 15.70 -9.38 -11.03
CA VAL A 15 15.53 -9.30 -9.57
C VAL A 15 15.65 -7.85 -9.07
N ALA A 16 16.55 -7.06 -9.64
CA ALA A 16 16.67 -5.64 -9.31
C ALA A 16 15.43 -4.84 -9.73
N HIS A 17 14.84 -5.18 -10.89
CA HIS A 17 13.61 -4.57 -11.38
C HIS A 17 12.40 -4.89 -10.48
N GLU A 18 12.22 -6.16 -10.11
CA GLU A 18 11.14 -6.62 -9.22
C GLU A 18 11.19 -5.90 -7.85
N ARG A 19 12.40 -5.79 -7.26
CA ARG A 19 12.60 -5.06 -6.00
C ARG A 19 12.22 -3.59 -6.11
N THR A 20 12.61 -2.94 -7.21
CA THR A 20 12.31 -1.53 -7.45
C THR A 20 10.82 -1.31 -7.64
N TYR A 21 10.15 -2.19 -8.39
CA TYR A 21 8.71 -2.15 -8.58
C TYR A 21 7.95 -2.34 -7.27
N HIS A 22 8.40 -3.26 -6.42
CA HIS A 22 7.83 -3.46 -5.09
C HIS A 22 7.98 -2.22 -4.20
N ALA A 23 9.16 -1.62 -4.17
CA ALA A 23 9.40 -0.40 -3.40
C ALA A 23 8.53 0.77 -3.90
N PHE A 24 8.41 0.93 -5.23
CA PHE A 24 7.58 1.96 -5.84
C PHE A 24 6.09 1.77 -5.52
N SER A 25 5.60 0.54 -5.59
CA SER A 25 4.19 0.24 -5.31
C SER A 25 3.85 0.50 -3.84
N LEU A 26 4.75 0.13 -2.91
CA LEU A 26 4.60 0.42 -1.48
C LEU A 26 4.61 1.93 -1.22
N LEU A 27 5.55 2.68 -1.81
CA LEU A 27 5.62 4.13 -1.70
C LEU A 27 4.35 4.80 -2.22
N THR A 28 3.82 4.32 -3.35
CA THR A 28 2.57 4.85 -3.93
C THR A 28 1.39 4.63 -2.98
N ARG A 29 1.31 3.47 -2.33
CA ARG A 29 0.27 3.19 -1.32
C ARG A 29 0.38 4.11 -0.10
N TRP A 30 1.61 4.35 0.37
CA TRP A 30 1.85 5.34 1.42
C TRP A 30 1.38 6.74 1.02
N ALA A 31 1.68 7.17 -0.21
CA ALA A 31 1.23 8.46 -0.72
C ALA A 31 -0.30 8.56 -0.77
N MET A 32 -0.98 7.52 -1.27
CA MET A 32 -2.44 7.46 -1.31
C MET A 32 -3.06 7.53 0.09
N LEU A 33 -2.51 6.79 1.05
CA LEU A 33 -3.00 6.78 2.44
C LEU A 33 -2.86 8.15 3.09
N VAL A 34 -1.67 8.75 3.02
CA VAL A 34 -1.39 10.06 3.64
C VAL A 34 -2.24 11.15 3.00
N LEU A 35 -2.34 11.19 1.68
CA LEU A 35 -3.14 12.20 0.98
C LEU A 35 -4.63 12.03 1.27
N GLY A 36 -5.16 10.81 1.21
CA GLY A 36 -6.57 10.54 1.49
C GLY A 36 -6.95 10.91 2.92
N ASP A 37 -6.13 10.51 3.90
CA ASP A 37 -6.36 10.82 5.31
C ASP A 37 -6.22 12.32 5.62
N LEU A 38 -5.25 12.99 5.02
CA LEU A 38 -5.08 14.44 5.15
C LEU A 38 -6.31 15.20 4.62
N ILE A 39 -6.81 14.81 3.44
CA ILE A 39 -8.01 15.42 2.86
C ILE A 39 -9.22 15.17 3.76
N LEU A 40 -9.39 13.94 4.27
CA LEU A 40 -10.45 13.59 5.21
C LEU A 40 -10.37 14.45 6.48
N TRP A 41 -9.19 14.56 7.08
CA TRP A 41 -8.96 15.32 8.31
C TRP A 41 -9.28 16.80 8.13
N LEU A 42 -8.76 17.43 7.07
CA LEU A 42 -9.05 18.83 6.74
C LEU A 42 -10.54 19.05 6.47
N THR A 43 -11.19 18.10 5.81
CA THR A 43 -12.64 18.15 5.55
C THR A 43 -13.43 18.09 6.86
N LEU A 44 -13.09 17.19 7.78
CA LEU A 44 -13.78 17.08 9.06
C LEU A 44 -13.51 18.28 9.96
N TRP A 45 -12.31 18.85 9.91
CA TRP A 45 -11.98 20.06 10.65
C TRP A 45 -12.79 21.25 10.15
N PHE A 46 -12.73 21.57 8.86
CA PHE A 46 -13.27 22.84 8.35
C PHE A 46 -14.69 22.75 7.80
N ALA A 47 -15.12 21.59 7.31
CA ALA A 47 -16.38 21.42 6.58
C ALA A 47 -17.43 20.59 7.36
N SER A 48 -17.21 20.30 8.64
CA SER A 48 -18.16 19.56 9.46
C SER A 48 -18.27 20.09 10.90
N PRO A 49 -19.38 19.80 11.61
CA PRO A 49 -19.51 20.12 13.04
C PRO A 49 -18.56 19.33 13.95
N ALA A 50 -17.80 18.35 13.44
CA ALA A 50 -16.88 17.55 14.25
C ALA A 50 -15.71 18.39 14.81
N GLY A 51 -15.34 19.48 14.12
CA GLY A 51 -14.25 20.37 14.50
C GLY A 51 -12.88 19.67 14.55
N PHE A 52 -11.91 20.34 15.17
CA PHE A 52 -10.53 19.85 15.21
C PHE A 52 -10.38 18.51 15.95
N LEU A 53 -10.92 18.40 17.16
CA LEU A 53 -10.75 17.20 17.99
C LEU A 53 -11.48 15.99 17.42
N GLY A 54 -12.72 16.17 16.97
CA GLY A 54 -13.48 15.11 16.31
C GLY A 54 -12.84 14.67 15.00
N GLY A 55 -12.43 15.62 14.16
CA GLY A 55 -11.71 15.33 12.92
C GLY A 55 -10.40 14.58 13.17
N THR A 56 -9.60 15.02 14.15
CA THR A 56 -8.32 14.38 14.49
C THR A 56 -8.51 12.94 14.98
N LEU A 57 -9.50 12.68 15.83
CA LEU A 57 -9.78 11.32 16.29
C LEU A 57 -10.17 10.40 15.12
N ILE A 58 -11.03 10.88 14.23
CA ILE A 58 -11.46 10.11 13.05
C ILE A 58 -10.28 9.85 12.10
N ALA A 59 -9.43 10.86 11.85
CA ALA A 59 -8.24 10.71 11.02
C ALA A 59 -7.27 9.68 11.61
N ILE A 60 -7.00 9.71 12.93
CA ILE A 60 -6.16 8.70 13.58
C ILE A 60 -6.72 7.29 13.36
N VAL A 61 -8.02 7.10 13.56
CA VAL A 61 -8.66 5.79 13.36
C VAL A 61 -8.58 5.36 11.89
N ALA A 62 -8.91 6.26 10.96
CA ALA A 62 -8.86 5.99 9.52
C ALA A 62 -7.44 5.65 9.05
N PHE A 63 -6.44 6.40 9.51
CA PHE A 63 -5.03 6.14 9.23
C PHE A 63 -4.58 4.77 9.75
N VAL A 64 -4.93 4.40 10.98
CA VAL A 64 -4.59 3.08 11.55
C VAL A 64 -5.23 1.95 10.75
N VAL A 65 -6.51 2.09 10.38
CA VAL A 65 -7.21 1.11 9.56
C VAL A 65 -6.57 1.01 8.18
N GLY A 66 -6.31 2.15 7.53
CA GLY A 66 -5.64 2.23 6.24
C GLY A 66 -4.23 1.65 6.27
N TYR A 67 -3.47 1.87 7.34
CA TYR A 67 -2.14 1.26 7.53
C TYR A 67 -2.23 -0.28 7.62
N GLN A 68 -3.15 -0.82 8.40
CA GLN A 68 -3.31 -2.27 8.54
C GLN A 68 -3.76 -2.93 7.23
N ILE A 69 -4.66 -2.31 6.48
CA ILE A 69 -5.25 -2.87 5.26
C ILE A 69 -4.35 -2.62 4.04
N LEU A 70 -3.88 -1.40 3.83
CA LEU A 70 -3.26 -0.98 2.59
C LEU A 70 -1.74 -1.19 2.57
N ILE A 71 -1.10 -1.10 3.74
CA ILE A 71 0.37 -1.22 3.86
C ILE A 71 0.71 -2.62 4.38
N ARG A 72 0.25 -2.97 5.58
CA ARG A 72 0.68 -4.19 6.26
C ARG A 72 0.21 -5.48 5.57
N HIS A 73 -0.92 -5.45 4.87
CA HIS A 73 -1.41 -6.62 4.12
C HIS A 73 -0.50 -6.93 2.92
N GLU A 74 0.03 -5.90 2.27
CA GLU A 74 0.77 -5.98 1.01
C GLU A 74 2.25 -6.25 1.24
N GLU A 75 2.82 -5.74 2.33
CA GLU A 75 4.16 -6.15 2.79
C GLU A 75 4.25 -7.65 3.04
N LYS A 76 3.13 -8.30 3.37
CA LYS A 76 3.06 -9.76 3.60
C LYS A 76 2.76 -10.55 2.35
N GLN A 77 2.39 -9.89 1.25
CA GLN A 77 2.06 -10.59 0.03
C GLN A 77 3.37 -11.05 -0.65
N PRO A 78 3.57 -12.35 -0.86
CA PRO A 78 4.77 -12.82 -1.54
C PRO A 78 4.80 -12.22 -2.95
N LEU A 79 5.96 -11.69 -3.34
CA LEU A 79 6.24 -11.15 -4.68
C LEU A 79 6.08 -12.19 -5.80
N ASP A 80 5.93 -13.46 -5.44
CA ASP A 80 5.55 -14.52 -6.34
C ASP A 80 4.03 -14.50 -6.59
N VAL A 81 3.61 -13.71 -7.58
CA VAL A 81 2.22 -13.66 -8.07
C VAL A 81 1.72 -15.01 -8.61
N TRP A 82 2.59 -16.01 -8.73
CA TRP A 82 2.30 -17.37 -9.19
C TRP A 82 2.44 -18.44 -8.08
N ALA A 83 2.86 -18.07 -6.87
CA ALA A 83 2.86 -18.96 -5.70
C ALA A 83 1.44 -19.22 -5.16
N GLN A 84 0.47 -18.38 -5.51
CA GLN A 84 -0.91 -18.52 -5.05
C GLN A 84 -1.69 -19.48 -5.97
N GLY A 85 -1.36 -20.78 -5.84
CA GLY A 85 -2.01 -21.85 -6.59
C GLY A 85 -1.30 -23.19 -6.49
N ARG A 86 -1.12 -23.71 -5.27
CA ARG A 86 -0.97 -25.15 -5.04
C ARG A 86 -1.89 -25.59 -3.92
#